data_AF-A0A293ME95-F1
#
_entry.id   AF-A0A293ME95-F1
#
_cell.length_a   1.000
_cell.length_b   1.000
_cell.length_c   1.000
_cell.angle_alpha   90.00
_cell.angle_beta   90.00
_cell.angle_gamma   90.00
#
_symmetry.space_group_name_H-M   'P 1'
#
loop_
_entity.id
_entity.type
_entity.pdbx_description
1 polymer ?
#
loop_
_entity_poly.entity_id
_entity_poly.type
_entity_poly.pdbx_seq_one_letter_code
_entity_poly.pdbx_strand_id
1 'polypeptide(L)'
;MGVVLTDKIEHVRRRSVRIYFDRCLGRRFYYEYQRILSGCGLKLLESGLKIWDSLFLYKCIHGRFDCSRFLESINFNVPSRRLRQSRNFNVLKRCSHNRLFRIQCSCNDICDSTNTDIHYLNFTDFKAMLYSVL
;
A
#
# COMPACT_ATOMS: atom_id res chain seq x y z
N MET A 1 -6.02 1.38 16.45
CA MET A 1 -4.56 1.57 16.64
C MET A 1 -3.77 1.80 15.35
N GLY A 2 -4.10 1.20 14.20
CA GLY A 2 -3.33 1.37 12.96
C GLY A 2 -3.34 2.78 12.33
N VAL A 3 -4.48 3.48 12.38
CA VAL A 3 -4.63 4.86 11.86
C VAL A 3 -3.87 5.87 12.75
N VAL A 4 -3.94 5.69 14.07
CA VAL A 4 -3.24 6.56 15.04
C VAL A 4 -1.71 6.50 14.87
N LEU A 5 -1.15 5.35 14.47
CA LEU A 5 0.29 5.24 14.21
C LEU A 5 0.69 5.94 12.92
N THR A 6 -0.12 5.81 11.85
CA THR A 6 0.14 6.50 10.59
C THR A 6 0.09 8.01 10.76
N ASP A 7 -0.83 8.52 11.58
CA ASP A 7 -0.93 9.96 11.86
C ASP A 7 0.30 10.46 12.62
N LYS A 8 0.80 9.71 13.62
CA LYS A 8 2.02 10.06 14.35
C LYS A 8 3.25 10.11 13.43
N ILE A 9 3.40 9.11 12.56
CA ILE A 9 4.52 9.06 11.60
C ILE A 9 4.39 10.21 10.60
N GLU A 10 3.19 10.50 10.11
CA GLU A 10 2.94 11.61 9.20
C GLU A 10 3.20 12.98 9.86
N HIS A 11 2.90 13.13 11.15
CA HIS A 11 3.26 14.31 11.93
C HIS A 11 4.78 14.51 12.01
N VAL A 12 5.55 13.45 12.30
CA VAL A 12 7.03 13.50 12.32
C VAL A 12 7.56 13.88 10.94
N ARG A 13 6.98 13.31 9.88
CA ARG A 13 7.36 13.60 8.50
C ARG A 13 7.06 15.06 8.12
N ARG A 14 5.87 15.58 8.44
CA ARG A 14 5.51 17.00 8.24
C ARG A 14 6.45 17.94 8.97
N ARG A 15 6.82 17.61 10.22
CA ARG A 15 7.79 18.40 10.99
C ARG A 15 9.17 18.43 10.30
N SER A 16 9.61 17.28 9.78
CA SER A 16 10.89 17.17 9.07
C SER A 16 10.90 17.99 7.76
N VAL A 17 9.82 17.90 6.99
CA VAL A 17 9.64 18.70 5.76
C VAL A 17 9.60 20.19 6.06
N ARG A 18 8.96 20.60 7.17
CA ARG A 18 8.96 21.99 7.60
C ARG A 18 10.35 22.50 7.94
N ILE A 19 11.15 21.71 8.65
CA ILE A 19 12.55 22.05 8.95
C ILE A 19 13.36 22.20 7.66
N TYR A 20 13.19 21.28 6.70
CA TYR A 20 13.83 21.37 5.39
C TYR A 20 13.41 22.63 4.63
N PHE A 21 12.12 22.92 4.59
CA PHE A 21 11.60 24.14 3.97
C PHE A 21 12.22 25.39 4.60
N ASP A 22 12.19 25.51 5.93
CA ASP A 22 12.69 26.69 6.63
C ASP A 22 14.20 26.89 6.41
N ARG A 23 14.98 25.81 6.29
CA ARG A 23 16.45 25.86 6.15
C ARG A 23 16.94 25.96 4.71
N CYS A 24 16.23 25.36 3.75
CA CYS A 24 16.74 25.18 2.38
C CYS A 24 15.95 25.94 1.31
N LEU A 25 14.64 26.14 1.49
CA LEU A 25 13.76 26.77 0.50
C LEU A 25 13.36 28.20 0.89
N GLY A 26 12.98 28.39 2.15
CA GLY A 26 12.70 29.67 2.79
C GLY A 26 11.70 30.56 2.04
N ARG A 27 11.89 31.89 2.17
CA ARG A 27 11.01 32.98 1.71
C ARG A 27 10.73 33.02 0.20
N ARG A 28 11.35 32.15 -0.61
CA ARG A 28 11.18 32.14 -2.07
C ARG A 28 9.86 31.49 -2.51
N PHE A 29 9.27 30.65 -1.67
CA PHE A 29 8.04 29.92 -2.00
C PHE A 29 7.10 29.87 -0.80
N TYR A 30 5.81 29.65 -1.05
CA TYR A 30 4.85 29.35 0.01
C TYR A 30 5.04 27.92 0.51
N TYR A 31 4.86 27.69 1.81
CA TYR A 31 4.93 26.35 2.38
C TYR A 31 3.74 25.53 1.92
N GLU A 32 4.01 24.53 1.09
CA GLU A 32 3.00 23.57 0.66
C GLU A 32 3.58 22.15 0.74
N TYR A 33 3.05 21.36 1.67
CA TYR A 33 3.62 20.07 2.03
C TYR A 33 3.72 19.11 0.84
N GLN A 34 2.65 18.94 0.05
CA GLN A 34 2.64 18.03 -1.10
C GLN A 34 3.64 18.46 -2.18
N ARG A 35 3.76 19.76 -2.44
CA ARG A 35 4.70 20.30 -3.42
C ARG A 35 6.16 20.11 -3.00
N ILE A 36 6.47 20.28 -1.72
CA ILE A 36 7.83 20.06 -1.22
C ILE A 36 8.18 18.57 -1.30
N LEU A 37 7.22 17.71 -0.98
CA LEU A 37 7.41 16.27 -1.13
C LEU A 37 7.69 15.88 -2.58
N SER A 38 6.88 16.34 -3.54
CA SER A 38 7.09 16.05 -4.96
C SER A 38 8.42 16.59 -5.48
N GLY A 39 8.82 17.80 -5.05
CA GLY A 39 10.14 18.36 -5.35
C GLY A 39 11.31 17.55 -4.79
N CYS A 40 11.11 16.77 -3.72
CA CYS A 40 12.10 15.84 -3.17
C CYS A 40 11.98 14.41 -3.73
N GLY A 41 11.08 14.16 -4.69
CA GLY A 41 10.79 12.80 -5.18
C GLY A 41 10.09 11.90 -4.15
N LEU A 42 9.47 12.48 -3.11
CA LEU A 42 8.77 11.75 -2.05
C LEU A 42 7.26 11.72 -2.32
N LYS A 43 6.64 10.55 -2.12
CA LYS A 43 5.16 10.37 -2.18
C LYS A 43 4.55 10.39 -0.78
N LEU A 44 3.27 10.73 -0.66
CA LEU A 44 2.54 10.70 0.62
C LEU A 44 2.73 9.35 1.35
N LEU A 45 2.74 9.38 2.68
CA LEU A 45 2.99 8.17 3.48
C LEU A 45 1.92 7.10 3.20
N GLU A 46 0.66 7.51 3.03
CA GLU A 46 -0.43 6.60 2.71
C GLU A 46 -0.21 5.85 1.39
N SER A 47 0.16 6.54 0.30
CA SER A 47 0.39 5.90 -0.99
C SER A 47 1.62 4.99 -0.95
N GLY A 48 2.68 5.42 -0.26
CA GLY A 48 3.85 4.57 -0.01
C GLY A 48 3.47 3.29 0.75
N LEU A 49 2.72 3.41 1.85
CA LEU A 49 2.28 2.27 2.64
C LEU A 49 1.44 1.29 1.82
N LYS A 50 0.54 1.77 0.96
CA LYS A 50 -0.25 0.90 0.05
C LYS A 50 0.67 0.08 -0.86
N ILE A 51 1.69 0.71 -1.45
CA ILE A 51 2.68 0.00 -2.30
C ILE A 51 3.41 -1.07 -1.48
N TRP A 52 3.92 -0.73 -0.30
CA TRP A 52 4.66 -1.68 0.55
C TRP A 52 3.78 -2.83 1.02
N ASP A 53 2.55 -2.54 1.44
CA ASP A 53 1.56 -3.51 1.88
C ASP A 53 1.21 -4.48 0.75
N SER A 54 0.99 -3.98 -0.48
CA SER A 54 0.74 -4.81 -1.66
C SER A 54 1.94 -5.66 -2.07
N LEU A 55 3.17 -5.11 -2.03
CA LEU A 55 4.39 -5.87 -2.31
C LEU A 55 4.65 -6.95 -1.25
N PHE A 56 4.38 -6.63 0.02
CA PHE A 56 4.46 -7.59 1.11
C PHE A 56 3.46 -8.73 0.88
N LEU A 57 2.21 -8.40 0.55
CA LEU A 57 1.18 -9.39 0.26
C LEU A 57 1.57 -10.26 -0.94
N TYR A 58 2.05 -9.67 -2.04
CA TYR A 58 2.56 -10.42 -3.19
C TYR A 58 3.61 -11.44 -2.76
N LYS A 59 4.61 -10.99 -1.98
CA LYS A 59 5.65 -11.88 -1.47
C LYS A 59 5.08 -12.99 -0.59
N CYS A 60 4.07 -12.70 0.22
CA CYS A 60 3.38 -13.69 1.06
C CYS A 60 2.76 -14.83 0.25
N ILE A 61 2.26 -14.53 -0.95
CA ILE A 61 1.57 -15.49 -1.82
C ILE A 61 2.56 -16.32 -2.62
N HIS A 62 3.60 -15.68 -3.13
CA HIS A 62 4.56 -16.29 -4.06
C HIS A 62 5.83 -16.81 -3.39
N GLY A 63 6.03 -16.51 -2.11
CA GLY A 63 7.17 -16.95 -1.31
C GLY A 63 6.90 -18.20 -0.49
N ARG A 64 7.96 -18.75 0.11
CA ARG A 64 7.85 -19.80 1.13
C ARG A 64 7.91 -19.16 2.52
N PHE A 65 6.95 -19.47 3.37
CA PHE A 65 6.88 -18.95 4.74
C PHE A 65 6.75 -20.09 5.74
N ASP A 66 7.62 -20.08 6.75
CA ASP A 66 7.61 -21.04 7.86
C ASP A 66 6.59 -20.66 8.95
N CYS A 67 5.49 -20.00 8.57
CA CYS A 67 4.42 -19.58 9.47
C CYS A 67 3.06 -19.89 8.84
N SER A 68 2.64 -21.14 8.96
CA SER A 68 1.36 -21.63 8.42
C SER A 68 0.17 -20.83 8.93
N ARG A 69 0.14 -20.52 10.24
CA ARG A 69 -0.92 -19.71 10.88
C ARG A 69 -1.10 -18.33 10.23
N PHE A 70 -0.01 -17.73 9.74
CA PHE A 70 -0.08 -16.45 9.05
C PHE A 70 -0.68 -16.61 7.66
N LEU A 71 -0.24 -17.63 6.89
CA LEU A 71 -0.80 -17.91 5.58
C LEU A 71 -2.29 -18.28 5.65
N GLU A 72 -2.70 -19.05 6.66
CA GLU A 72 -4.10 -19.41 6.94
C GLU A 72 -4.98 -18.19 7.24
N SER A 73 -4.39 -17.06 7.66
CA SER A 73 -5.11 -15.82 7.92
C SER A 73 -5.34 -14.95 6.68
N ILE A 74 -4.74 -15.32 5.55
CA ILE A 74 -4.96 -14.69 4.24
C ILE A 74 -6.12 -15.42 3.56
N ASN A 75 -7.21 -14.69 3.30
CA ASN A 75 -8.41 -15.27 2.72
C ASN A 75 -8.37 -15.11 1.20
N PHE A 76 -7.86 -16.12 0.52
CA PHE A 76 -7.86 -16.16 -0.94
C PHE A 76 -9.27 -16.32 -1.49
N ASN A 77 -9.58 -15.56 -2.54
CA ASN A 77 -10.76 -15.82 -3.36
C ASN A 77 -10.30 -16.55 -4.61
N VAL A 78 -10.11 -17.88 -4.50
CA VAL A 78 -9.69 -18.69 -5.64
C VAL A 78 -10.94 -19.05 -6.47
N PRO A 79 -11.07 -18.55 -7.71
CA PRO A 79 -12.20 -18.89 -8.53
C PRO A 79 -12.12 -20.37 -8.96
N SER A 80 -13.14 -21.16 -8.65
CA SER A 80 -13.25 -22.57 -9.06
C SER A 80 -13.62 -22.76 -10.54
N ARG A 81 -14.00 -21.68 -11.22
CA ARG A 81 -14.28 -21.60 -12.67
C ARG A 81 -13.74 -20.26 -13.19
N ARG A 82 -13.36 -20.18 -14.48
CA ARG A 82 -13.00 -18.92 -15.17
C ARG A 82 -14.22 -18.01 -15.34
N LEU A 83 -14.82 -17.59 -14.23
CA LEU A 83 -15.84 -16.55 -14.19
C LEU A 83 -15.15 -15.25 -13.77
N ARG A 84 -15.60 -14.14 -14.37
CA ARG A 84 -15.10 -12.77 -14.24
C ARG A 84 -15.34 -12.18 -12.84
N GLN A 85 -15.01 -12.88 -11.75
CA GLN A 85 -15.11 -12.31 -10.41
C GLN A 85 -13.80 -11.63 -10.04
N SER A 86 -13.92 -10.36 -9.65
CA SER A 86 -12.91 -9.31 -9.82
C SER A 86 -11.87 -9.20 -8.71
N ARG A 87 -12.06 -9.92 -7.60
CA ARG A 87 -11.26 -9.74 -6.37
C ARG A 87 -10.39 -10.95 -6.07
N ASN A 88 -9.10 -10.70 -5.86
CA ASN A 88 -8.10 -11.70 -5.49
C ASN A 88 -8.30 -12.24 -4.06
N PHE A 89 -8.84 -11.42 -3.15
CA PHE A 89 -9.04 -11.79 -1.74
C PHE A 89 -10.50 -11.73 -1.32
N ASN A 90 -10.96 -12.73 -0.56
CA ASN A 90 -12.28 -12.76 0.05
C ASN A 90 -12.20 -12.15 1.46
N VAL A 91 -12.29 -10.84 1.53
CA VAL A 91 -12.14 -10.13 2.81
C VAL A 91 -13.46 -10.19 3.60
N LEU A 92 -13.61 -11.19 4.47
CA LEU A 92 -14.73 -11.28 5.41
C LEU A 92 -14.73 -10.05 6.32
N LYS A 93 -15.90 -9.45 6.59
CA LYS A 93 -16.14 -8.22 7.39
C LYS A 93 -15.73 -8.29 8.88
N ARG A 94 -14.68 -9.03 9.22
CA ARG A 94 -14.22 -9.21 10.59
C ARG A 94 -13.06 -8.25 10.87
N CYS A 95 -13.37 -7.16 11.57
CA CYS A 95 -12.44 -6.18 12.14
C CYS A 95 -11.64 -5.31 11.16
N SER A 96 -12.10 -4.05 11.01
CA SER A 96 -11.35 -2.93 10.43
C SER A 96 -9.98 -2.67 11.09
N HIS A 97 -9.78 -3.19 12.31
CA HIS A 97 -8.54 -3.06 13.07
C HIS A 97 -7.46 -4.07 12.68
N ASN A 98 -7.80 -5.13 11.94
CA ASN A 98 -6.83 -6.12 11.48
C ASN A 98 -6.01 -5.52 10.32
N ARG A 99 -4.68 -5.53 10.44
CA ARG A 99 -3.79 -5.01 9.38
C ARG A 99 -3.91 -5.85 8.11
N LEU A 100 -4.01 -7.17 8.23
CA LEU A 100 -4.18 -8.05 7.07
C LEU A 100 -5.51 -7.83 6.36
N PHE A 101 -6.58 -7.50 7.09
CA PHE A 101 -7.86 -7.11 6.50
C PHE A 101 -7.67 -5.87 5.60
N ARG A 102 -7.05 -4.82 6.15
CA ARG A 102 -6.78 -3.58 5.40
C ARG A 102 -5.90 -3.82 4.17
N ILE A 103 -4.85 -4.62 4.31
CA ILE A 103 -3.91 -4.91 3.24
C ILE A 103 -4.62 -5.65 2.10
N GLN A 104 -5.42 -6.67 2.42
CA GLN A 104 -6.20 -7.42 1.42
C GLN A 104 -7.27 -6.54 0.74
N CYS A 105 -7.96 -5.67 1.48
CA CYS A 105 -8.89 -4.69 0.90
C CYS A 105 -8.18 -3.74 -0.06
N SER A 106 -7.09 -3.10 0.40
CA SER A 106 -6.35 -2.16 -0.43
C SER A 106 -5.79 -2.83 -1.69
N CYS A 107 -5.37 -4.10 -1.60
CA CYS A 107 -4.87 -4.83 -2.75
C CYS A 107 -5.99 -5.17 -3.74
N ASN A 108 -7.18 -5.55 -3.26
CA ASN A 108 -8.35 -5.73 -4.11
C ASN A 108 -8.72 -4.43 -4.83
N ASP A 109 -8.75 -3.30 -4.13
CA ASP A 109 -9.10 -2.01 -4.73
C ASP A 109 -8.12 -1.64 -5.87
N ILE A 110 -6.82 -1.87 -5.66
CA ILE A 110 -5.79 -1.65 -6.69
C ILE A 110 -6.00 -2.60 -7.86
N CYS A 111 -6.12 -3.90 -7.61
CA CYS A 111 -6.32 -4.92 -8.65
C CYS A 111 -7.62 -4.74 -9.45
N ASP A 112 -8.70 -4.33 -8.80
CA ASP A 112 -9.98 -3.98 -9.43
C ASP A 112 -9.78 -2.77 -10.36
N SER A 113 -9.05 -1.73 -9.91
CA SER A 113 -8.79 -0.52 -10.71
C SER A 113 -7.89 -0.74 -11.92
N THR A 114 -6.95 -1.68 -11.83
CA THR A 114 -5.97 -1.97 -12.89
C THR A 114 -6.32 -3.22 -13.69
N ASN A 115 -7.45 -3.86 -13.40
CA ASN A 115 -7.85 -5.15 -13.95
C ASN A 115 -6.72 -6.19 -13.93
N THR A 116 -6.00 -6.23 -12.80
CA THR A 116 -4.74 -6.94 -12.66
C THR A 116 -4.85 -8.08 -11.66
N ASP A 117 -4.42 -9.27 -12.05
CA ASP A 117 -4.39 -10.44 -11.18
C ASP A 117 -3.00 -10.63 -10.54
N ILE A 118 -2.97 -10.60 -9.21
CA ILE A 118 -1.74 -10.74 -8.42
C ILE A 118 -1.09 -12.13 -8.57
N HIS A 119 -1.84 -13.14 -8.98
CA HIS A 119 -1.37 -14.51 -9.14
C HIS A 119 -0.59 -14.75 -10.45
N TYR A 120 -0.78 -13.91 -11.48
CA TYR A 120 -0.19 -14.15 -12.81
C TYR A 120 0.99 -13.24 -13.14
N LEU A 121 1.14 -12.09 -12.48
CA LEU A 121 2.26 -11.19 -12.75
C LEU A 121 3.54 -11.61 -12.04
N ASN A 122 4.67 -11.39 -12.71
CA ASN A 122 5.98 -11.46 -12.08
C ASN A 122 6.17 -10.26 -11.12
N PHE A 123 7.11 -10.40 -10.19
CA PHE A 123 7.32 -9.40 -9.15
C PHE A 123 7.71 -8.02 -9.70
N THR A 124 8.54 -7.99 -10.74
CA THR A 124 9.07 -6.75 -11.32
C THR A 124 7.96 -5.95 -11.98
N ASP A 125 7.11 -6.61 -12.77
CA ASP A 125 6.00 -6.01 -13.48
C ASP A 125 4.91 -5.56 -12.50
N PHE A 126 4.61 -6.39 -11.49
CA PHE A 126 3.68 -6.01 -10.43
C PHE A 126 4.18 -4.78 -9.65
N LYS A 127 5.48 -4.73 -9.32
CA LYS A 127 6.08 -3.58 -8.66
C LYS A 127 6.01 -2.33 -9.53
N ALA A 128 6.39 -2.42 -10.82
CA ALA A 128 6.35 -1.30 -11.74
C ALA A 128 4.94 -0.72 -11.87
N MET A 129 3.93 -1.60 -12.00
CA MET A 129 2.51 -1.23 -12.04
C MET A 129 2.08 -0.47 -10.77
N LEU A 130 2.47 -0.93 -9.57
CA LEU A 130 2.12 -0.22 -8.34
C LEU A 130 2.68 1.21 -8.29
N TYR A 131 3.89 1.43 -8.79
CA TYR A 131 4.50 2.76 -8.83
C TYR A 131 3.90 3.69 -9.89
N SER A 132 3.26 3.15 -10.94
CA SER A 132 2.58 3.94 -11.96
C SER A 132 1.17 4.35 -11.55
N VAL A 133 0.53 3.59 -10.66
CA VAL A 133 -0.87 3.78 -10.24
C VAL A 133 -1.00 4.63 -8.97
N LEU A 134 -0.05 4.50 -8.04
CA LEU A 134 -0.02 5.18 -6.73
C LEU A 134 1.14 6.17 -6.65
#